data_AF-A0A4Q3UNA3-F1
#
_entry.id   AF-A0A4Q3UNA3-F1
#
_cell.length_a   1.000
_cell.length_b   1.000
_cell.length_c   1.000
_cell.angle_alpha   90.00
_cell.angle_beta   90.00
_cell.angle_gamma   90.00
#
_symmetry.space_group_name_H-M   'P 1'
#
loop_
_entity.id
_entity.type
_entity.pdbx_description
1 polymer ?
#
loop_
_entity_poly.entity_id
_entity_poly.type
_entity_poly.pdbx_seq_one_letter_code
_entity_poly.pdbx_strand_id
1 'polypeptide(L)'
;MLQPLRQITVIGGGSWATALVKIFSESDITVYWYLRSQQQVDYLLENGRNSNYLSFLQLNLHQIRPTCSLDEAVKASEDILFAVPSAYLESEISGLEEDALEGKQLYVSIKGIIPDHDCVPSEFLYRKFDILVSRIVVLGGPCHAEEIANANYFIKGNMGQCSSYAID
;
A
#
# COMPACT_ATOMS: atom_id res chain seq x y z
N MET A 1 4.72 -17.64 16.77
CA MET A 1 4.83 -18.14 15.38
C MET A 1 4.23 -17.07 14.50
N LEU A 2 5.06 -16.33 13.74
CA LEU A 2 4.56 -15.31 12.82
C LEU A 2 3.80 -15.99 11.68
N GLN A 3 2.60 -15.49 11.37
CA GLN A 3 1.81 -16.02 10.27
C GLN A 3 2.30 -15.44 8.94
N PRO A 4 2.27 -16.23 7.86
CA PRO A 4 2.55 -15.73 6.52
C PRO A 4 1.53 -14.67 6.13
N LEU A 5 1.98 -13.59 5.48
CA LEU A 5 1.08 -12.58 4.94
C LEU A 5 0.19 -13.25 3.87
N ARG A 6 -1.12 -13.24 4.09
CA ARG A 6 -2.11 -13.81 3.14
C ARG A 6 -2.91 -12.75 2.41
N GLN A 7 -3.06 -11.58 3.02
CA GLN A 7 -3.80 -10.47 2.46
C GLN A 7 -3.22 -9.14 2.94
N ILE A 8 -3.31 -8.11 2.12
CA ILE A 8 -2.82 -6.77 2.44
C ILE A 8 -3.71 -5.72 1.79
N THR A 9 -3.94 -4.62 2.49
CA THR A 9 -4.57 -3.44 1.91
C THR A 9 -3.51 -2.49 1.40
N VAL A 10 -3.63 -2.03 0.16
CA VAL A 10 -2.74 -1.02 -0.44
C VAL A 10 -3.52 0.27 -0.64
N ILE A 11 -3.05 1.34 0.00
CA ILE A 11 -3.58 2.70 -0.14
C ILE A 11 -2.68 3.48 -1.09
N GLY A 12 -3.23 3.78 -2.27
CA GLY A 12 -2.58 4.57 -3.31
C GLY A 12 -2.66 3.91 -4.67
N GLY A 13 -2.96 4.70 -5.71
CA GLY A 13 -3.11 4.21 -7.10
C GLY A 13 -1.96 4.53 -8.04
N GLY A 14 -0.84 5.10 -7.55
CA GLY A 14 0.29 5.55 -8.38
C GLY A 14 1.19 4.41 -8.89
N SER A 15 2.19 4.72 -9.72
CA SER A 15 3.11 3.72 -10.30
C SER A 15 3.79 2.82 -9.26
N TRP A 16 4.21 3.41 -8.13
CA TRP A 16 4.84 2.63 -7.06
C TRP A 16 3.87 1.64 -6.41
N ALA A 17 2.64 2.08 -6.11
CA ALA A 17 1.61 1.20 -5.60
C ALA A 17 1.24 0.10 -6.60
N THR A 18 1.11 0.43 -7.90
CA THR A 18 0.86 -0.56 -8.96
C THR A 18 1.94 -1.64 -9.01
N ALA A 19 3.22 -1.25 -8.90
CA ALA A 19 4.35 -2.19 -8.89
C ALA A 19 4.25 -3.17 -7.70
N LEU A 20 3.95 -2.65 -6.51
CA LEU A 20 3.81 -3.47 -5.30
C LEU A 20 2.57 -4.38 -5.37
N VAL A 21 1.44 -3.88 -5.87
CA VAL A 21 0.22 -4.67 -6.07
C VAL A 21 0.49 -5.85 -7.01
N LYS A 22 1.23 -5.62 -8.10
CA LYS A 22 1.68 -6.70 -8.99
C LYS A 22 2.45 -7.77 -8.21
N ILE A 23 3.51 -7.38 -7.49
CA ILE A 23 4.35 -8.30 -6.71
C ILE A 23 3.54 -9.11 -5.71
N PHE A 24 2.66 -8.47 -4.93
CA PHE A 24 1.81 -9.16 -3.97
C PHE A 24 0.85 -10.13 -4.67
N SER A 25 0.17 -9.68 -5.71
CA SER A 25 -0.80 -10.50 -6.45
C SER A 25 -0.18 -11.70 -7.18
N GLU A 26 1.09 -11.59 -7.60
CA GLU A 26 1.87 -12.69 -8.18
C GLU A 26 2.49 -13.62 -7.13
N SER A 27 2.54 -13.18 -5.86
CA SER A 27 3.00 -13.96 -4.71
C SER A 27 1.85 -14.66 -3.97
N ASP A 28 0.68 -14.82 -4.60
CA ASP A 28 -0.54 -15.42 -4.04
C ASP A 28 -1.08 -14.71 -2.76
N ILE A 29 -0.79 -13.41 -2.63
CA ILE A 29 -1.32 -12.56 -1.56
C ILE A 29 -2.54 -11.81 -2.10
N THR A 30 -3.66 -11.87 -1.39
CA THR A 30 -4.86 -11.11 -1.76
C THR A 30 -4.66 -9.62 -1.47
N VAL A 31 -4.81 -8.77 -2.47
CA VAL A 31 -4.60 -7.33 -2.37
C VAL A 31 -5.95 -6.61 -2.39
N TYR A 32 -6.29 -5.94 -1.29
CA TYR A 32 -7.38 -4.97 -1.27
C TYR A 32 -6.82 -3.61 -1.68
N TRP A 33 -7.14 -3.17 -2.90
CA TRP A 33 -6.49 -2.00 -3.49
C TRP A 33 -7.42 -0.79 -3.47
N TYR A 34 -7.10 0.20 -2.63
CA TYR A 34 -7.81 1.47 -2.61
C TYR A 34 -7.34 2.37 -3.76
N LEU A 35 -8.30 2.74 -4.61
CA LEU A 35 -8.14 3.69 -5.70
C LEU A 35 -9.05 4.90 -5.45
N ARG A 36 -8.57 6.10 -5.78
CA ARG A 36 -9.27 7.35 -5.42
C ARG A 36 -10.64 7.55 -6.07
N SER A 37 -10.96 6.84 -7.14
CA SER A 37 -12.22 7.02 -7.87
C SER A 37 -12.77 5.71 -8.42
N GLN A 38 -14.10 5.62 -8.45
CA GLN A 38 -14.83 4.49 -9.03
C GLN A 38 -14.43 4.23 -10.49
N GLN A 39 -14.19 5.30 -11.26
CA GLN A 39 -13.72 5.18 -12.64
C GLN A 39 -12.40 4.41 -12.77
N GLN A 40 -11.47 4.55 -11.82
CA GLN A 40 -10.22 3.78 -11.83
C GLN A 40 -10.45 2.32 -11.50
N VAL A 41 -11.36 2.04 -10.56
CA VAL A 41 -11.79 0.67 -10.20
C VAL A 41 -12.42 -0.02 -11.40
N ASP A 42 -13.39 0.63 -12.04
CA ASP A 42 -14.11 0.07 -13.20
C ASP A 42 -13.14 -0.22 -14.35
N TYR A 43 -12.28 0.74 -14.69
CA TYR A 43 -11.27 0.54 -15.73
C TYR A 43 -10.34 -0.63 -15.43
N LEU A 44 -9.88 -0.75 -14.17
CA LEU A 44 -9.00 -1.84 -13.75
C LEU A 44 -9.71 -3.20 -13.87
N LEU A 45 -10.98 -3.30 -13.48
CA LEU A 45 -11.75 -4.55 -13.58
C LEU A 45 -12.02 -4.94 -15.04
N GLU A 46 -12.25 -3.97 -15.92
CA GLU A 46 -12.52 -4.22 -17.34
C GLU A 46 -11.25 -4.59 -18.12
N ASN A 47 -10.13 -3.93 -17.84
CA ASN A 47 -8.92 -4.02 -18.66
C ASN A 47 -7.80 -4.84 -18.01
N GLY A 48 -7.89 -5.10 -16.70
CA GLY A 48 -6.84 -5.73 -15.91
C GLY A 48 -5.56 -4.90 -15.83
N ARG A 49 -5.68 -3.58 -15.95
CA ARG A 49 -4.56 -2.62 -16.01
C ARG A 49 -4.90 -1.35 -15.25
N ASN A 50 -3.90 -0.69 -14.69
CA ASN A 50 -4.06 0.66 -14.16
C ASN A 50 -3.88 1.69 -15.29
N SER A 51 -4.96 2.37 -15.66
CA SER A 51 -5.00 3.31 -16.79
C SER A 51 -3.94 4.41 -16.71
N ASN A 52 -3.74 4.95 -15.50
CA ASN A 52 -2.95 6.16 -15.30
C ASN A 52 -1.47 5.88 -14.98
N TYR A 53 -1.13 4.64 -14.62
CA TYR A 53 0.18 4.30 -14.08
C TYR A 53 0.62 2.89 -14.47
N LEU A 54 1.80 2.77 -15.10
CA LEU A 54 2.32 1.50 -15.62
C LEU A 54 1.28 0.74 -16.46
N SER A 55 0.60 1.45 -17.36
CA SER A 55 -0.52 0.95 -18.17
C SER A 55 -0.17 -0.20 -19.13
N PHE A 56 1.11 -0.53 -19.27
CA PHE A 56 1.60 -1.69 -20.00
C PHE A 56 1.54 -3.00 -19.18
N LEU A 57 1.36 -2.93 -17.86
CA LEU A 57 1.34 -4.10 -16.98
C LEU A 57 -0.03 -4.74 -16.90
N GLN A 58 -0.09 -6.04 -17.18
CA GLN A 58 -1.27 -6.85 -16.87
C GLN A 58 -1.23 -7.28 -15.41
N LEU A 59 -2.34 -7.11 -14.70
CA LEU A 59 -2.46 -7.45 -13.28
C LEU A 59 -3.27 -8.72 -13.06
N ASN A 60 -2.90 -9.51 -12.05
CA ASN A 60 -3.60 -10.73 -11.67
C ASN A 60 -4.89 -10.42 -10.90
N LEU A 61 -5.98 -10.13 -11.62
CA LEU A 61 -7.26 -9.78 -11.01
C LEU A 61 -7.86 -10.88 -10.11
N HIS A 62 -7.40 -12.13 -10.21
CA HIS A 62 -7.84 -13.19 -9.29
C HIS A 62 -7.46 -12.87 -7.83
N GLN A 63 -6.31 -12.23 -7.61
CA GLN A 63 -5.79 -11.85 -6.30
C GLN A 63 -6.06 -10.38 -5.92
N ILE A 64 -6.67 -9.58 -6.79
CA ILE A 64 -6.87 -8.15 -6.54
C ILE A 64 -8.35 -7.86 -6.29
N ARG A 65 -8.63 -7.06 -5.26
CA ARG A 65 -9.96 -6.57 -4.88
C ARG A 65 -9.92 -5.04 -4.85
N PRO A 66 -10.12 -4.37 -5.99
CA PRO A 66 -10.08 -2.92 -6.03
C PRO A 66 -11.36 -2.32 -5.44
N THR A 67 -11.23 -1.21 -4.72
CA THR A 67 -12.35 -0.44 -4.19
C THR A 67 -12.02 1.05 -4.19
N CYS A 68 -13.05 1.90 -4.26
CA CYS A 68 -12.91 3.33 -4.01
C CYS A 68 -13.46 3.75 -2.65
N SER A 69 -13.79 2.80 -1.78
CA SER A 69 -14.16 3.03 -0.39
C SER A 69 -12.94 2.77 0.50
N LEU A 70 -12.43 3.83 1.11
CA LEU A 70 -11.27 3.74 1.99
C LEU A 70 -11.57 2.89 3.23
N ASP A 71 -12.77 3.04 3.80
CA ASP A 71 -13.20 2.26 4.96
C ASP A 71 -13.29 0.77 4.65
N GLU A 72 -13.84 0.40 3.50
CA GLU A 72 -13.88 -1.00 3.06
C GLU A 72 -12.48 -1.58 2.92
N ALA A 73 -11.58 -0.82 2.29
CA ALA A 73 -10.20 -1.24 2.10
C ALA A 73 -9.50 -1.46 3.45
N VAL A 74 -9.61 -0.52 4.39
CA VAL A 74 -8.96 -0.61 5.71
C VAL A 74 -9.53 -1.74 6.56
N LYS A 75 -10.85 -1.99 6.49
CA LYS A 75 -11.51 -3.08 7.23
C LYS A 75 -11.15 -4.47 6.69
N ALA A 76 -10.75 -4.57 5.43
CA ALA A 76 -10.53 -5.85 4.77
C ALA A 76 -9.27 -6.60 5.24
N SER A 77 -8.29 -5.91 5.85
CA SER A 77 -7.05 -6.56 6.30
C SER A 77 -6.45 -5.95 7.58
N GLU A 78 -5.56 -6.72 8.22
CA GLU A 78 -4.77 -6.30 9.38
C GLU A 78 -3.45 -5.62 8.94
N ASP A 79 -2.98 -5.89 7.73
CA ASP A 79 -1.74 -5.37 7.16
C ASP A 79 -2.07 -4.26 6.13
N ILE A 80 -1.66 -3.02 6.42
CA ILE A 80 -1.96 -1.84 5.61
C ILE A 80 -0.68 -1.22 5.06
N LEU A 81 -0.56 -1.14 3.74
CA LEU A 81 0.52 -0.47 3.03
C LEU A 81 0.09 0.91 2.53
N PHE A 82 0.79 1.95 2.96
CA PHE A 82 0.66 3.30 2.42
C PHE A 82 1.71 3.53 1.32
N ALA A 83 1.24 3.81 0.10
CA ALA A 83 2.07 4.03 -1.09
C ALA A 83 1.55 5.24 -1.90
N VAL A 84 1.24 6.34 -1.21
CA VAL A 84 0.85 7.64 -1.79
C VAL A 84 1.99 8.65 -1.69
N PRO A 85 2.07 9.66 -2.57
CA PRO A 85 3.02 10.75 -2.37
C PRO A 85 2.77 11.46 -1.04
N SER A 86 3.85 11.86 -0.34
CA SER A 86 3.78 12.48 0.99
C SER A 86 2.84 13.69 1.06
N ALA A 87 2.85 14.53 0.03
CA ALA A 87 1.97 15.70 -0.09
C ALA A 87 0.45 15.37 -0.09
N TYR A 88 0.06 14.12 -0.37
CA TYR A 88 -1.34 13.71 -0.45
C TYR A 88 -1.75 12.77 0.69
N LEU A 89 -0.82 12.33 1.55
CA LEU A 89 -1.12 11.33 2.58
C LEU A 89 -2.24 11.78 3.51
N GLU A 90 -2.15 13.02 4.01
CA GLU A 90 -3.15 13.57 4.93
C GLU A 90 -4.54 13.65 4.30
N SER A 91 -4.63 14.18 3.07
CA SER A 91 -5.91 14.27 2.36
C SER A 91 -6.48 12.88 2.05
N GLU A 92 -5.63 11.92 1.69
CA GLU A 92 -6.07 10.57 1.30
C GLU A 92 -6.73 9.84 2.48
N ILE A 93 -6.24 10.07 3.70
CA ILE A 93 -6.70 9.37 4.91
C ILE A 93 -7.63 10.24 5.77
N SER A 94 -8.02 11.41 5.29
CA SER A 94 -8.82 12.38 6.05
C SER A 94 -10.21 11.86 6.42
N GLY A 95 -10.75 10.88 5.68
CA GLY A 95 -12.04 10.25 5.94
C GLY A 95 -12.02 9.10 6.96
N LEU A 96 -10.85 8.73 7.48
CA LEU A 96 -10.74 7.68 8.50
C LEU A 96 -10.99 8.23 9.91
N GLU A 97 -11.77 7.49 10.68
CA GLU A 97 -11.91 7.68 12.13
C GLU A 97 -10.58 7.44 12.86
N GLU A 98 -10.41 8.04 14.03
CA GLU A 98 -9.16 7.97 14.82
C GLU A 98 -8.77 6.53 15.21
N ASP A 99 -9.74 5.64 15.38
CA ASP A 99 -9.56 4.23 15.75
C ASP A 99 -9.49 3.28 14.54
N ALA A 100 -9.63 3.79 13.32
CA ALA A 100 -9.76 2.95 12.11
C ALA A 100 -8.55 2.03 11.87
N LEU A 101 -7.38 2.39 12.42
CA LEU A 101 -6.13 1.63 12.31
C LEU A 101 -5.74 0.88 13.58
N GLU A 102 -6.59 0.87 14.62
CA GLU A 102 -6.28 0.21 15.89
C GLU A 102 -5.93 -1.27 15.69
N GLY A 103 -4.80 -1.69 16.30
CA GLY A 103 -4.34 -3.07 16.24
C GLY A 103 -3.76 -3.54 14.90
N LYS A 104 -3.75 -2.70 13.85
CA LYS A 104 -3.22 -3.04 12.52
C LYS A 104 -1.69 -2.97 12.46
N GLN A 105 -1.11 -3.65 11.49
CA GLN A 105 0.29 -3.55 11.11
C GLN A 105 0.41 -2.62 9.90
N LEU A 106 1.21 -1.55 10.03
CA LEU A 106 1.38 -0.55 8.98
C LEU A 106 2.72 -0.74 8.27
N TYR A 107 2.70 -0.62 6.95
CA TYR A 107 3.86 -0.53 6.09
C TYR A 107 3.82 0.83 5.39
N VAL A 108 4.90 1.60 5.48
CA VAL A 108 4.97 2.96 4.95
C VAL A 108 6.03 2.98 3.88
N SER A 109 5.60 3.08 2.62
CA SER A 109 6.49 3.19 1.47
C SER A 109 6.32 4.55 0.79
N ILE A 110 6.54 5.60 1.58
CA ILE A 110 6.38 6.99 1.18
C ILE A 110 7.69 7.74 1.45
N LYS A 111 8.17 8.48 0.45
CA LYS A 111 9.34 9.36 0.57
C LYS A 111 8.89 10.82 0.76
N GLY A 112 9.66 11.57 1.55
CA GLY A 112 9.46 13.01 1.76
C GLY A 112 8.94 13.36 3.16
N ILE A 113 8.46 14.58 3.29
CA ILE A 113 7.96 15.20 4.53
C ILE A 113 6.50 15.60 4.29
N ILE A 114 5.66 15.52 5.33
CA ILE A 114 4.28 16.03 5.28
C ILE A 114 4.32 17.56 5.45
N PRO A 115 3.93 18.36 4.43
CA PRO A 115 4.20 19.81 4.38
C PRO A 115 3.75 20.62 5.60
N ASP A 116 2.60 20.28 6.20
CA ASP A 116 2.01 21.05 7.31
C ASP A 116 2.39 20.52 8.71
N HIS A 117 2.97 19.33 8.76
CA HIS A 117 3.31 18.65 10.02
C HIS A 117 4.82 18.58 10.28
N ASP A 118 5.63 18.99 9.30
CA ASP A 118 7.10 18.96 9.33
C ASP A 118 7.68 17.66 9.87
N CYS A 119 7.06 16.54 9.49
CA CYS A 119 7.48 15.21 9.93
C CYS A 119 7.39 14.19 8.79
N VAL A 120 8.04 13.05 9.00
CA VAL A 120 8.01 11.95 8.04
C VAL A 120 6.65 11.22 8.08
N PRO A 121 6.23 10.57 6.98
CA PRO A 121 4.95 9.86 6.90
C PRO A 121 4.66 8.87 8.04
N SER A 122 5.67 8.12 8.50
CA SER A 122 5.52 7.15 9.59
C SER A 122 5.24 7.84 10.93
N GLU A 123 5.87 8.98 11.19
CA GLU A 123 5.65 9.79 12.39
C GLU A 123 4.28 10.46 12.36
N PHE A 124 3.85 10.94 11.20
CA PHE A 124 2.50 11.47 11.01
C PHE A 124 1.43 10.43 11.34
N LEU A 125 1.55 9.20 10.80
CA LEU A 125 0.60 8.11 11.07
C LEU A 125 0.62 7.68 12.54
N TYR A 126 1.81 7.57 13.14
CA TYR A 126 1.98 7.32 14.58
C TYR A 126 1.20 8.34 15.42
N ARG A 127 1.37 9.64 15.14
CA ARG A 127 0.71 10.72 15.90
C ARG A 127 -0.80 10.78 15.67
N LYS A 128 -1.25 10.60 14.43
CA LYS A 128 -2.66 10.79 14.05
C LYS A 128 -3.57 9.67 14.56
N PHE A 129 -3.08 8.42 14.59
CA PHE A 129 -3.89 7.24 14.91
C PHE A 129 -3.42 6.51 16.19
N ASP A 130 -2.54 7.12 16.98
CA ASP A 130 -1.96 6.57 18.22
C ASP A 130 -1.45 5.11 18.07
N ILE A 131 -0.77 4.84 16.94
CA ILE A 131 -0.31 3.50 16.60
C ILE A 131 1.04 3.23 17.25
N LEU A 132 1.20 2.08 17.90
CA LEU A 132 2.49 1.67 18.44
C LEU A 132 3.58 1.66 17.36
N VAL A 133 4.73 2.29 17.61
CA VAL A 133 5.88 2.31 16.69
C VAL A 133 6.31 0.91 16.27
N SER A 134 6.18 -0.09 17.15
CA SER A 134 6.48 -1.50 16.84
C SER A 134 5.58 -2.12 15.77
N ARG A 135 4.46 -1.46 15.44
CA ARG A 135 3.51 -1.86 14.39
C ARG A 135 3.66 -1.02 13.12
N ILE A 136 4.75 -0.25 12.98
CA ILE A 136 5.03 0.52 11.77
C ILE A 136 6.37 0.06 11.19
N VAL A 137 6.34 -0.33 9.92
CA VAL A 137 7.52 -0.74 9.13
C VAL A 137 7.69 0.25 7.99
N VAL A 138 8.90 0.79 7.81
CA VAL A 138 9.19 1.68 6.67
C VAL A 138 9.84 0.87 5.55
N LEU A 139 9.28 0.94 4.35
CA LEU A 139 9.78 0.28 3.14
C LEU A 139 10.43 1.31 2.22
N GLY A 140 11.73 1.22 2.00
CA GLY A 140 12.47 2.18 1.16
C GLY A 140 13.76 1.62 0.59
N GLY A 141 14.13 2.11 -0.60
CA GLY A 141 15.36 1.76 -1.33
C GLY A 141 15.55 2.69 -2.55
N PRO A 142 16.73 2.71 -3.18
CA PRO A 142 16.98 3.47 -4.39
C PRO A 142 16.41 2.74 -5.61
N CYS A 143 15.08 2.74 -5.76
CA CYS A 143 14.45 2.00 -6.85
C CYS A 143 13.39 2.80 -7.61
N HIS A 144 13.39 2.69 -8.93
CA HIS A 144 12.33 3.21 -9.78
C HIS A 144 11.18 2.20 -9.88
N ALA A 145 9.93 2.68 -9.81
CA ALA A 145 8.75 1.81 -9.86
C ALA A 145 8.69 0.95 -11.14
N GLU A 146 9.17 1.48 -12.26
CA GLU A 146 9.21 0.78 -13.54
C GLU A 146 10.19 -0.40 -13.54
N GLU A 147 11.34 -0.27 -12.87
CA GLU A 147 12.34 -1.34 -12.74
C GLU A 147 11.79 -2.49 -11.88
N ILE A 148 11.16 -2.16 -10.74
CA ILE A 148 10.52 -3.15 -9.87
C ILE A 148 9.38 -3.88 -10.59
N ALA A 149 8.57 -3.16 -11.34
CA ALA A 149 7.40 -3.76 -11.98
C ALA A 149 7.75 -4.65 -13.18
N ASN A 150 8.86 -4.35 -13.88
CA ASN A 150 9.40 -5.18 -14.96
C ASN A 150 10.16 -6.42 -14.45
N ALA A 151 10.58 -6.41 -13.18
CA ALA A 151 11.26 -7.53 -12.56
C ALA A 151 10.25 -8.57 -12.02
N ASN A 152 10.67 -9.85 -12.03
CA ASN A 152 9.91 -10.96 -11.46
C ASN A 152 10.25 -11.13 -9.97
N TYR A 153 9.89 -10.14 -9.16
CA TYR A 153 10.01 -10.24 -7.72
C TYR A 153 8.83 -11.02 -7.12
N PHE A 154 9.13 -11.94 -6.22
CA PHE A 154 8.14 -12.68 -5.43
C PHE A 154 8.49 -12.57 -3.95
N ILE A 155 7.49 -12.36 -3.12
CA ILE A 155 7.69 -12.35 -1.67
C ILE A 155 7.71 -13.80 -1.18
N LYS A 156 8.88 -14.23 -0.68
CA LYS A 156 9.05 -15.51 0.04
C LYS A 156 9.35 -15.23 1.51
N GLY A 157 8.40 -15.51 2.40
CA GLY A 157 8.62 -15.47 3.86
C GLY A 157 7.73 -14.49 4.63
N ASN A 158 7.93 -14.43 5.95
CA ASN A 158 7.17 -13.58 6.87
C ASN A 158 7.74 -12.15 6.91
N MET A 159 6.95 -11.12 6.58
CA MET A 159 7.35 -9.70 6.63
C MET A 159 7.40 -9.10 8.06
N GLY A 160 7.22 -9.92 9.10
CA GLY A 160 7.08 -9.46 10.49
C GLY A 160 8.37 -9.27 11.29
N GLN A 161 9.56 -9.17 10.67
CA GLN A 161 10.83 -9.18 11.42
C GLN A 161 11.82 -8.04 11.17
N CYS A 162 11.50 -7.04 10.34
CA CYS A 162 12.44 -5.95 10.09
C CYS A 162 11.77 -4.59 10.17
N SER A 163 12.29 -3.69 11.02
CA SER A 163 11.94 -2.27 11.07
C SER A 163 12.24 -1.52 9.77
N SER A 164 12.89 -2.18 8.81
CA SER A 164 13.16 -1.72 7.46
C SER A 164 13.33 -2.92 6.53
N TYR A 165 12.48 -3.06 5.51
CA TYR A 165 12.81 -3.89 4.34
C TYR A 165 13.23 -2.95 3.22
N ALA A 166 14.49 -3.03 2.81
CA ALA A 166 14.93 -2.50 1.55
C ALA A 166 14.52 -3.50 0.47
N ILE A 167 13.69 -3.04 -0.47
CA ILE A 167 13.59 -3.69 -1.78
C ILE A 167 14.76 -3.10 -2.57
N ASP A 168 15.92 -3.74 -2.48
CA ASP A 168 17.08 -3.50 -3.36
C ASP A 168 16.94 -4.33 -4.64
#